data_AF-A0A924KRP8-F1
#
_entry.id   AF-A0A924KRP8-F1
#
_cell.length_a   1.000
_cell.length_b   1.000
_cell.length_c   1.000
_cell.angle_alpha   90.00
_cell.angle_beta   90.00
_cell.angle_gamma   90.00
#
_symmetry.space_group_name_H-M   'P 1'
#
loop_
_entity.id
_entity.type
_entity.pdbx_description
1 polymer ?
#
loop_
_entity_poly.entity_id
_entity_poly.type
_entity_poly.pdbx_seq_one_letter_code
_entity_poly.pdbx_strand_id
1 'polypeptide(L)'
;MKPFRTEFRRTQSGVILLLIVLAILGLGAGMLLLTINTANTERSQRKYVSGAETLIAGKQALIGAAIGSLTGSGARPGWLPLPDTLANTNYNGKSEVGSCLNGGAANGMPALSGLGARVAALRCLGKLPWNDLGLSIDGASEQDLLGVVPWYAVSPNLADPNAGSAQCMTVLNPTTAALTPAAFACPTTTTPAWPWLKVCDNTGRIISDRVAIVLILAGAAIQTTGRTQLRTNAATGANPSGYGYPGDFLDAVPTPAGWAALPVAQRCTTFDNAALSGEFIIADASSVFNDQLVYVTVDEVMAEAEKRVALEVSESLKTFRAGYG
;
A
#
# COMPACT_ATOMS: atom_id res chain seq x y z
N MET A 1 -56.61 57.37 60.10
CA MET A 1 -56.25 56.23 59.21
C MET A 1 -55.15 56.70 58.26
N LYS A 2 -53.93 56.18 58.39
CA LYS A 2 -52.79 56.49 57.51
C LYS A 2 -52.57 55.30 56.56
N PRO A 3 -52.46 55.50 55.23
CA PRO A 3 -52.19 54.40 54.32
C PRO A 3 -50.70 54.04 54.35
N PHE A 4 -50.43 52.75 54.57
CA PHE A 4 -49.12 52.14 54.42
C PHE A 4 -48.82 52.02 52.92
N ARG A 5 -47.80 52.72 52.41
CA ARG A 5 -47.23 52.49 51.08
C ARG A 5 -46.09 51.47 51.20
N THR A 6 -46.29 50.30 50.61
CA THR A 6 -45.24 49.28 50.41
C THR A 6 -44.50 49.57 49.11
N GLU A 7 -43.28 50.11 49.21
CA GLU A 7 -42.35 50.19 48.09
C GLU A 7 -41.73 48.81 47.82
N PHE A 8 -42.24 48.12 46.79
CA PHE A 8 -41.57 46.95 46.24
C PHE A 8 -40.36 47.42 45.40
N ARG A 9 -39.17 47.42 46.00
CA ARG A 9 -37.90 47.52 45.25
C ARG A 9 -37.75 46.27 44.37
N ARG A 10 -37.98 46.42 43.06
CA ARG A 10 -37.58 45.45 42.03
C ARG A 10 -36.07 45.53 41.81
N THR A 11 -35.30 44.65 42.45
CA THR A 11 -33.89 44.39 42.15
C THR A 11 -33.71 42.93 41.74
N GLN A 12 -34.20 42.53 40.55
CA GLN A 12 -33.97 41.19 39.99
C GLN A 12 -33.85 41.14 38.45
N SER A 13 -33.41 42.23 37.79
CA SER A 13 -33.34 42.24 36.32
C SER A 13 -31.99 41.75 35.74
N GLY A 14 -30.91 41.78 36.53
CA GLY A 14 -29.55 41.49 36.01
C GLY A 14 -29.19 39.99 35.93
N VAL A 15 -29.63 39.19 36.90
CA VAL A 15 -29.28 37.75 36.98
C VAL A 15 -29.95 36.95 35.86
N ILE A 16 -31.19 37.30 35.49
CA ILE A 16 -31.94 36.60 34.44
C ILE A 16 -31.26 36.80 33.08
N LEU A 17 -30.81 38.02 32.76
CA LEU A 17 -30.10 38.29 31.50
C LEU A 17 -28.80 37.48 31.41
N LEU A 18 -28.05 37.39 32.52
CA LEU A 18 -26.80 36.63 32.57
C LEU A 18 -27.04 35.12 32.38
N LEU A 19 -28.12 34.57 32.97
CA LEU A 19 -28.51 33.18 32.76
C LEU A 19 -28.94 32.91 31.32
N ILE A 20 -29.65 33.84 30.68
CA ILE A 20 -30.04 33.72 29.27
C ILE A 20 -28.80 33.74 28.35
N VAL A 21 -27.86 34.65 28.59
CA VAL A 21 -26.61 34.71 27.83
C VAL A 21 -25.77 33.44 28.00
N LEU A 22 -25.65 32.92 29.22
CA LEU A 22 -24.96 31.65 29.49
C LEU A 22 -25.66 30.46 28.83
N ALA A 23 -27.00 30.44 28.81
CA ALA A 23 -27.75 29.39 28.12
C ALA A 23 -27.52 29.43 26.60
N ILE A 24 -27.52 30.62 25.99
CA ILE A 24 -27.25 30.79 24.56
C ILE A 24 -25.82 30.37 24.22
N LEU A 25 -24.84 30.77 25.05
CA LEU A 25 -23.44 30.36 24.86
C LEU A 25 -23.26 28.85 25.03
N GLY A 26 -23.93 28.25 26.01
CA GLY A 26 -23.89 26.80 26.23
C GLY A 26 -24.47 26.02 25.05
N LEU A 27 -25.62 26.45 24.52
CA LEU A 27 -26.25 25.83 23.35
C LEU A 27 -25.41 26.03 22.07
N GLY A 28 -24.87 27.23 21.87
CA GLY A 28 -24.00 27.55 20.73
C GLY A 28 -22.70 26.74 20.73
N ALA A 29 -22.03 26.66 21.89
CA ALA A 29 -20.82 25.85 22.04
C ALA A 29 -21.10 24.35 21.83
N GLY A 30 -22.23 23.85 22.35
CA GLY A 30 -22.67 22.47 22.15
C GLY A 30 -22.88 22.11 20.67
N MET A 31 -23.60 22.96 19.92
CA MET A 31 -23.79 22.74 18.48
C MET A 31 -22.48 22.84 17.69
N LEU A 32 -21.60 23.79 18.02
CA LEU A 32 -20.30 23.92 17.37
C LEU A 32 -19.46 22.65 17.55
N LEU A 33 -19.37 22.12 18.78
CA LEU A 33 -18.63 20.89 19.06
C LEU A 33 -19.19 19.67 18.29
N LEU A 34 -20.52 19.56 18.16
CA LEU A 34 -21.15 18.51 17.36
C LEU A 34 -20.83 18.64 15.86
N THR A 35 -20.83 19.86 15.32
CA THR A 35 -20.48 20.10 13.90
C THR A 35 -19.01 19.84 13.59
N ILE A 36 -18.10 20.13 14.53
CA ILE A 36 -16.66 19.87 14.35
C ILE A 36 -16.40 18.35 14.32
N ASN A 37 -17.02 17.59 15.24
CA ASN A 37 -16.85 16.14 15.29
C ASN A 37 -17.38 15.46 14.01
N THR A 38 -18.58 15.83 13.57
CA THR A 38 -19.18 15.27 12.34
C THR A 38 -18.36 15.62 11.10
N ALA A 39 -17.89 16.86 10.96
CA ALA A 39 -17.04 17.27 9.84
C ALA A 39 -15.72 16.50 9.80
N ASN A 40 -15.12 16.21 10.95
CA ASN A 40 -13.88 15.41 11.02
C ASN A 40 -14.13 13.96 10.62
N THR A 41 -15.23 13.34 11.09
CA THR A 41 -15.61 11.98 10.69
C THR A 41 -15.86 11.87 9.18
N GLU A 42 -16.62 12.81 8.60
CA GLU A 42 -16.89 12.83 7.16
C GLU A 42 -15.61 13.01 6.34
N ARG A 43 -14.70 13.88 6.77
CA ARG A 43 -13.40 14.07 6.10
C ARG A 43 -12.55 12.81 6.15
N SER A 44 -12.48 12.15 7.30
CA SER A 44 -11.75 10.88 7.45
C SER A 44 -12.35 9.79 6.57
N GLN A 45 -13.68 9.69 6.51
CA GLN A 45 -14.36 8.72 5.66
C GLN A 45 -14.16 9.00 4.17
N ARG A 46 -14.22 10.27 3.74
CA ARG A 46 -13.94 10.65 2.34
C ARG A 46 -12.50 10.31 1.94
N LYS A 47 -11.53 10.57 2.82
CA LYS A 47 -10.13 10.18 2.59
C LYS A 47 -9.99 8.67 2.50
N TYR A 48 -10.71 7.92 3.34
CA TYR A 48 -10.71 6.47 3.27
C TYR A 48 -11.24 5.96 1.92
N VAL A 49 -12.41 6.44 1.49
CA VAL A 49 -13.04 6.06 0.21
C VAL A 49 -12.16 6.43 -0.99
N SER A 50 -11.66 7.68 -1.04
CA SER A 50 -10.75 8.13 -2.09
C SER A 50 -9.46 7.31 -2.13
N GLY A 51 -8.99 6.86 -0.96
CA GLY A 51 -7.86 5.95 -0.85
C GLY A 51 -8.15 4.58 -1.48
N ALA A 52 -9.30 4.00 -1.17
CA ALA A 52 -9.74 2.73 -1.76
C ALA A 52 -9.88 2.82 -3.29
N GLU A 53 -10.41 3.93 -3.81
CA GLU A 53 -10.50 4.18 -5.27
C GLU A 53 -9.11 4.22 -5.92
N THR A 54 -8.15 4.92 -5.30
CA THR A 54 -6.75 4.98 -5.75
C THR A 54 -6.12 3.58 -5.78
N LEU A 55 -6.35 2.78 -4.74
CA LEU A 55 -5.85 1.40 -4.65
C LEU A 55 -6.47 0.49 -5.73
N ILE A 56 -7.76 0.63 -6.01
CA ILE A 56 -8.45 -0.11 -7.07
C ILE A 56 -7.89 0.28 -8.43
N ALA A 57 -7.73 1.59 -8.70
CA ALA A 57 -7.16 2.08 -9.95
C ALA A 57 -5.73 1.54 -10.15
N GLY A 58 -4.90 1.59 -9.10
CA GLY A 58 -3.56 0.99 -9.10
C GLY A 58 -3.58 -0.51 -9.38
N LYS A 59 -4.48 -1.27 -8.72
CA LYS A 59 -4.65 -2.72 -8.95
C LYS A 59 -5.00 -3.01 -10.42
N GLN A 60 -5.95 -2.28 -11.00
CA GLN A 60 -6.35 -2.47 -12.39
C GLN A 60 -5.23 -2.11 -13.37
N ALA A 61 -4.51 -1.01 -13.14
CA ALA A 61 -3.38 -0.61 -13.98
C ALA A 61 -2.26 -1.64 -13.96
N LEU A 62 -1.94 -2.21 -12.80
CA LEU A 62 -0.92 -3.26 -12.68
C LEU A 62 -1.34 -4.59 -13.31
N ILE A 63 -2.60 -5.00 -13.17
CA ILE A 63 -3.13 -6.16 -13.90
C ILE A 63 -3.05 -5.91 -15.41
N GLY A 64 -3.43 -4.71 -15.87
CA GLY A 64 -3.31 -4.28 -17.25
C GLY A 64 -1.86 -4.32 -17.75
N ALA A 65 -0.91 -3.85 -16.96
CA ALA A 65 0.51 -3.92 -17.27
C ALA A 65 1.00 -5.37 -17.38
N ALA A 66 0.58 -6.23 -16.44
CA ALA A 66 0.92 -7.65 -16.41
C ALA A 66 0.50 -8.41 -17.66
N ILE A 67 -0.67 -8.09 -18.22
CA ILE A 67 -1.19 -8.76 -19.43
C ILE A 67 -0.85 -8.00 -20.73
N GLY A 68 -0.50 -6.72 -20.65
CA GLY A 68 -0.24 -5.84 -21.78
C GLY A 68 1.23 -5.79 -22.22
N SER A 69 2.17 -6.04 -21.30
CA SER A 69 3.62 -6.00 -21.59
C SER A 69 4.10 -7.26 -22.31
N LEU A 70 3.72 -7.40 -23.58
CA LEU A 70 4.10 -8.52 -24.46
C LEU A 70 5.11 -8.11 -25.55
N THR A 71 5.50 -6.84 -25.60
CA THR A 71 6.37 -6.30 -26.65
C THR A 71 7.79 -6.07 -26.11
N GLY A 72 8.78 -6.70 -26.74
CA GLY A 72 10.20 -6.53 -26.40
C GLY A 72 10.93 -7.87 -26.21
N SER A 73 12.26 -7.87 -26.38
CA SER A 73 13.08 -9.04 -26.09
C SER A 73 13.06 -9.35 -24.60
N GLY A 74 12.42 -10.45 -24.20
CA GLY A 74 12.26 -10.84 -22.79
C GLY A 74 10.93 -10.45 -22.16
N ALA A 75 10.01 -9.83 -22.92
CA ALA A 75 8.65 -9.62 -22.48
C ALA A 75 7.92 -10.96 -22.29
N ARG A 76 7.21 -11.11 -21.18
CA ARG A 76 6.41 -12.30 -20.87
C ARG A 76 5.13 -11.89 -20.15
N PRO A 77 4.03 -12.66 -20.31
CA PRO A 77 2.84 -12.47 -19.49
C PRO A 77 3.18 -12.49 -18.00
N GLY A 78 2.53 -11.60 -17.24
CA GLY A 78 2.73 -11.46 -15.80
C GLY A 78 3.88 -10.54 -15.40
N TRP A 79 4.57 -9.91 -16.36
CA TRP A 79 5.62 -8.95 -16.05
C TRP A 79 5.02 -7.66 -15.49
N LEU A 80 5.51 -7.26 -14.32
CA LEU A 80 5.11 -6.04 -13.63
C LEU A 80 6.25 -5.01 -13.57
N PRO A 81 5.93 -3.70 -13.60
CA PRO A 81 6.93 -2.67 -13.39
C PRO A 81 7.53 -2.78 -11.99
N LEU A 82 8.75 -2.30 -11.83
CA LEU A 82 9.38 -2.18 -10.52
C LEU A 82 8.77 -1.00 -9.76
N PRO A 83 8.79 -1.05 -8.42
CA PRO A 83 8.43 0.12 -7.64
C PRO A 83 9.34 1.30 -7.97
N ASP A 84 8.79 2.50 -7.84
CA ASP A 84 9.55 3.73 -7.77
C ASP A 84 10.29 3.75 -6.43
N THR A 85 11.61 3.69 -6.50
CA THR A 85 12.48 3.64 -5.32
C THR A 85 13.35 4.89 -5.33
N LEU A 86 13.87 5.29 -4.17
CA LEU A 86 14.83 6.39 -4.07
C LEU A 86 16.20 6.10 -4.68
N ALA A 87 16.31 5.13 -5.59
CA ALA A 87 17.54 4.79 -6.29
C ALA A 87 18.07 5.96 -7.14
N ASN A 88 17.17 6.73 -7.75
CA ASN A 88 17.49 7.94 -8.50
C ASN A 88 17.36 9.23 -7.66
N THR A 89 17.24 9.12 -6.33
CA THR A 89 17.07 10.23 -5.38
C THR A 89 15.75 11.02 -5.48
N ASN A 90 14.67 10.47 -6.06
CA ASN A 90 13.33 11.06 -5.98
C ASN A 90 12.24 9.98 -6.07
N TYR A 91 10.98 10.36 -5.81
CA TYR A 91 9.82 9.55 -6.21
C TYR A 91 9.13 10.17 -7.44
N ASN A 92 9.80 10.15 -8.59
CA ASN A 92 9.24 10.67 -9.83
C ASN A 92 8.22 9.73 -10.48
N GLY A 93 7.80 8.69 -9.74
CA GLY A 93 6.94 7.54 -10.05
C GLY A 93 7.12 6.92 -11.42
N LYS A 94 8.38 6.83 -11.81
CA LYS A 94 8.80 5.91 -12.84
C LYS A 94 9.27 4.62 -12.19
N SER A 95 9.12 3.53 -12.92
CA SER A 95 9.67 2.25 -12.52
C SER A 95 11.20 2.34 -12.53
N GLU A 96 11.83 2.07 -11.39
CA GLU A 96 13.29 2.11 -11.28
C GLU A 96 13.92 0.82 -11.81
N VAL A 97 14.11 0.75 -13.13
CA VAL A 97 14.76 -0.38 -13.82
C VAL A 97 16.10 -0.70 -13.15
N GLY A 98 16.33 -1.96 -12.77
CA GLY A 98 17.58 -2.33 -12.10
C GLY A 98 17.53 -2.31 -10.58
N SER A 99 16.46 -1.78 -9.97
CA SER A 99 16.45 -1.44 -8.55
C SER A 99 15.28 -2.09 -7.80
N CYS A 100 15.63 -2.88 -6.79
CA CYS A 100 14.78 -3.18 -5.65
C CYS A 100 15.58 -2.87 -4.38
N LEU A 101 14.88 -2.66 -3.27
CA LEU A 101 15.51 -2.41 -1.98
C LEU A 101 16.30 -3.63 -1.47
N ASN A 102 17.39 -3.36 -0.76
CA ASN A 102 18.20 -4.35 -0.07
C ASN A 102 17.62 -4.70 1.29
N GLY A 103 16.88 -5.80 1.38
CA GLY A 103 16.30 -6.29 2.64
C GLY A 103 17.33 -6.72 3.71
N GLY A 104 18.62 -6.78 3.38
CA GLY A 104 19.69 -6.97 4.37
C GLY A 104 20.11 -5.67 5.07
N ALA A 105 19.66 -4.52 4.58
CA ALA A 105 19.86 -3.22 5.22
C ALA A 105 18.66 -2.85 6.08
N ALA A 106 18.91 -2.16 7.19
CA ALA A 106 17.88 -1.82 8.19
C ALA A 106 16.65 -1.11 7.61
N ASN A 107 16.84 -0.29 6.57
CA ASN A 107 15.78 0.49 5.92
C ASN A 107 15.60 0.15 4.44
N GLY A 108 16.18 -0.96 3.95
CA GLY A 108 16.14 -1.30 2.52
C GLY A 108 17.12 -0.54 1.63
N MET A 109 17.86 0.43 2.18
CA MET A 109 18.78 1.29 1.44
C MET A 109 20.24 0.83 1.60
N PRO A 110 21.08 0.96 0.55
CA PRO A 110 20.76 1.40 -0.80
C PRO A 110 20.04 0.30 -1.61
N ALA A 111 19.54 0.68 -2.79
CA ALA A 111 19.08 -0.27 -3.79
C ALA A 111 20.13 -1.36 -4.07
N LEU A 112 19.66 -2.57 -4.35
CA LEU A 112 20.52 -3.65 -4.80
C LEU A 112 20.93 -3.40 -6.26
N SER A 113 22.15 -2.91 -6.47
CA SER A 113 22.75 -2.82 -7.81
C SER A 113 23.39 -4.15 -8.22
N GLY A 114 23.33 -4.51 -9.51
CA GLY A 114 24.06 -5.65 -10.04
C GLY A 114 23.55 -6.99 -9.48
N LEU A 115 22.23 -7.16 -9.48
CA LEU A 115 21.55 -8.39 -9.07
C LEU A 115 21.98 -9.54 -9.97
N GLY A 116 23.05 -10.24 -9.61
CA GLY A 116 23.27 -11.61 -10.05
C GLY A 116 22.13 -12.50 -9.54
N ALA A 117 21.95 -13.68 -10.14
CA ALA A 117 20.79 -14.57 -9.99
C ALA A 117 20.48 -15.14 -8.57
N ARG A 118 20.93 -14.54 -7.45
CA ARG A 118 21.01 -15.22 -6.14
C ARG A 118 20.96 -14.29 -4.92
N VAL A 119 20.08 -13.29 -4.88
CA VAL A 119 20.02 -12.38 -3.72
C VAL A 119 18.82 -12.69 -2.82
N ALA A 120 19.08 -13.37 -1.69
CA ALA A 120 18.08 -13.62 -0.64
C ALA A 120 17.54 -12.33 0.00
N ALA A 121 18.28 -11.23 -0.14
CA ALA A 121 17.92 -9.90 0.32
C ALA A 121 17.06 -9.09 -0.68
N LEU A 122 16.67 -9.64 -1.83
CA LEU A 122 15.90 -8.91 -2.83
C LEU A 122 14.51 -8.52 -2.29
N ARG A 123 14.20 -7.22 -2.21
CA ARG A 123 12.91 -6.70 -1.72
C ARG A 123 12.39 -5.58 -2.60
N CYS A 124 11.37 -5.86 -3.39
CA CYS A 124 10.80 -4.88 -4.30
C CYS A 124 9.59 -4.19 -3.64
N LEU A 125 9.86 -3.25 -2.72
CA LEU A 125 8.90 -2.34 -2.11
C LEU A 125 9.33 -0.90 -2.41
N GLY A 126 8.40 -0.06 -2.85
CA GLY A 126 8.63 1.36 -3.14
C GLY A 126 7.30 2.06 -3.39
N LYS A 127 7.32 3.25 -3.99
CA LYS A 127 6.10 3.92 -4.45
C LYS A 127 5.57 3.27 -5.72
N LEU A 128 4.26 3.36 -5.94
CA LEU A 128 3.64 2.94 -7.19
C LEU A 128 4.19 3.82 -8.33
N PRO A 129 4.69 3.23 -9.45
CA PRO A 129 5.15 3.98 -10.60
C PRO A 129 3.95 4.54 -11.41
N TRP A 130 3.19 5.44 -10.79
CA TRP A 130 1.92 5.99 -11.29
C TRP A 130 1.95 6.65 -12.70
N ASN A 131 3.05 7.24 -13.19
CA ASN A 131 3.17 7.94 -14.46
C ASN A 131 3.42 6.93 -15.55
N ASP A 132 4.28 5.94 -15.29
CA ASP A 132 4.49 4.83 -16.22
C ASP A 132 3.20 4.00 -16.38
N LEU A 133 2.38 3.94 -15.32
CA LEU A 133 1.06 3.32 -15.36
C LEU A 133 -0.05 4.23 -15.90
N GLY A 134 0.24 5.49 -16.22
CA GLY A 134 -0.75 6.46 -16.72
C GLY A 134 -1.85 6.82 -15.72
N LEU A 135 -1.59 6.68 -14.42
CA LEU A 135 -2.50 7.01 -13.33
C LEU A 135 -2.34 8.47 -12.93
N SER A 136 -3.47 9.18 -12.82
CA SER A 136 -3.53 10.50 -12.21
C SER A 136 -3.91 10.35 -10.74
N ILE A 137 -3.01 10.75 -9.84
CA ILE A 137 -3.24 10.74 -8.39
C ILE A 137 -3.20 12.17 -7.88
N ASP A 138 -4.33 12.64 -7.33
CA ASP A 138 -4.44 14.00 -6.80
C ASP A 138 -3.46 14.22 -5.64
N GLY A 139 -2.66 15.29 -5.73
CA GLY A 139 -1.67 15.64 -4.71
C GLY A 139 -0.38 14.81 -4.76
N ALA A 140 -0.22 13.94 -5.76
CA ALA A 140 1.04 13.27 -6.03
C ALA A 140 2.18 14.29 -6.20
N SER A 141 3.30 13.99 -5.56
CA SER A 141 4.53 14.78 -5.67
C SER A 141 5.74 13.89 -5.43
N GLU A 142 6.92 14.34 -5.85
CA GLU A 142 8.17 13.58 -5.69
C GLU A 142 8.54 13.28 -4.23
N GLN A 143 7.97 14.03 -3.28
CA GLN A 143 8.21 13.86 -1.85
C GLN A 143 7.09 13.06 -1.18
N ASP A 144 5.90 13.04 -1.81
CA ASP A 144 4.68 12.45 -1.30
C ASP A 144 4.47 12.62 0.21
N LEU A 145 4.68 13.83 0.74
CA LEU A 145 4.58 14.11 2.17
C LEU A 145 3.23 13.72 2.78
N LEU A 146 2.18 13.77 1.97
CA LEU A 146 0.82 13.44 2.37
C LEU A 146 0.56 11.93 2.38
N GLY A 147 1.42 11.12 1.75
CA GLY A 147 1.25 9.68 1.62
C GLY A 147 0.10 9.30 0.70
N VAL A 148 -0.17 10.11 -0.33
CA VAL A 148 -1.29 9.90 -1.27
C VAL A 148 -0.92 8.94 -2.41
N VAL A 149 0.38 8.74 -2.66
CA VAL A 149 0.84 7.73 -3.62
C VAL A 149 0.96 6.38 -2.90
N PRO A 150 0.26 5.33 -3.38
CA PRO A 150 0.36 4.01 -2.79
C PRO A 150 1.81 3.51 -2.77
N TRP A 151 2.17 2.87 -1.68
CA TRP A 151 3.29 1.94 -1.66
C TRP A 151 2.92 0.69 -2.43
N TYR A 152 3.89 0.14 -3.14
CA TYR A 152 3.74 -0.96 -4.05
C TYR A 152 4.85 -1.97 -3.78
N ALA A 153 4.44 -3.19 -3.44
CA ALA A 153 5.31 -4.34 -3.38
C ALA A 153 4.99 -5.31 -4.51
N VAL A 154 6.04 -5.85 -5.13
CA VAL A 154 5.92 -6.85 -6.19
C VAL A 154 6.74 -8.09 -5.85
N SER A 155 6.18 -9.26 -6.14
CA SER A 155 6.92 -10.50 -6.01
C SER A 155 8.15 -10.45 -6.93
N PRO A 156 9.35 -10.80 -6.42
CA PRO A 156 10.55 -10.87 -7.25
C PRO A 156 10.42 -11.80 -8.47
N ASN A 157 9.50 -12.77 -8.42
CA ASN A 157 9.22 -13.65 -9.54
C ASN A 157 8.58 -12.92 -10.74
N LEU A 158 7.99 -11.73 -10.55
CA LEU A 158 7.25 -10.97 -11.57
C LEU A 158 7.83 -9.58 -11.84
N ALA A 159 8.79 -9.16 -11.02
CA ALA A 159 9.58 -7.95 -11.23
C ALA A 159 10.31 -7.97 -12.59
N ASP A 160 10.66 -6.81 -13.12
CA ASP A 160 11.30 -6.67 -14.44
C ASP A 160 12.61 -7.46 -14.58
N PRO A 161 12.78 -8.30 -15.62
CA PRO A 161 14.02 -9.06 -15.87
C PRO A 161 15.25 -8.19 -16.12
N ASN A 162 15.10 -6.94 -16.54
CA ASN A 162 16.19 -5.96 -16.63
C ASN A 162 16.71 -5.55 -15.24
N ALA A 163 16.00 -5.90 -14.16
CA ALA A 163 16.54 -5.84 -12.81
C ALA A 163 17.59 -6.92 -12.50
N GLY A 164 18.06 -7.71 -13.47
CA GLY A 164 19.11 -8.73 -13.26
C GLY A 164 18.65 -9.96 -12.45
N SER A 165 17.63 -9.81 -11.61
CA SER A 165 17.05 -10.87 -10.79
C SER A 165 15.95 -11.67 -11.50
N ALA A 166 15.10 -11.06 -12.32
CA ALA A 166 13.95 -11.76 -12.90
C ALA A 166 14.25 -12.67 -14.12
N GLN A 167 15.52 -12.87 -14.46
CA GLN A 167 15.93 -13.81 -15.52
C GLN A 167 15.70 -15.29 -15.14
N CYS A 168 15.34 -15.56 -13.89
CA CYS A 168 15.24 -16.92 -13.39
C CYS A 168 13.96 -17.64 -13.79
N MET A 169 12.90 -16.91 -14.08
CA MET A 169 11.68 -17.49 -14.62
C MET A 169 11.45 -16.87 -15.99
N THR A 170 11.65 -17.63 -17.06
CA THR A 170 11.45 -17.13 -18.43
C THR A 170 9.99 -17.26 -18.86
N VAL A 171 9.25 -18.17 -18.24
CA VAL A 171 7.85 -18.45 -18.55
C VAL A 171 7.02 -18.43 -17.27
N LEU A 172 5.99 -17.59 -17.25
CA LEU A 172 4.92 -17.68 -16.27
C LEU A 172 3.74 -18.42 -16.89
N ASN A 173 3.35 -19.55 -16.31
CA ASN A 173 2.17 -20.32 -16.67
C ASN A 173 1.57 -20.96 -15.41
N PRO A 174 0.39 -21.60 -15.48
CA PRO A 174 -0.25 -22.18 -14.29
C PRO A 174 0.62 -23.22 -13.59
N THR A 175 1.37 -24.00 -14.37
CA THR A 175 2.30 -25.00 -13.83
C THR A 175 3.42 -24.32 -13.06
N THR A 176 4.11 -23.32 -13.62
CA THR A 176 5.22 -22.65 -12.94
C THR A 176 4.74 -21.86 -11.73
N ALA A 177 3.57 -21.22 -11.80
CA ALA A 177 2.95 -20.52 -10.67
C ALA A 177 2.59 -21.48 -9.51
N ALA A 178 2.22 -22.74 -9.80
CA ALA A 178 1.84 -23.72 -8.80
C ALA A 178 3.03 -24.37 -8.06
N LEU A 179 4.25 -24.24 -8.58
CA LEU A 179 5.42 -24.89 -7.99
C LEU A 179 5.86 -24.21 -6.69
N THR A 180 6.35 -25.02 -5.75
CA THR A 180 7.00 -24.52 -4.54
C THR A 180 8.27 -23.76 -4.92
N PRO A 181 8.44 -22.52 -4.43
CA PRO A 181 9.62 -21.74 -4.72
C PRO A 181 10.91 -22.42 -4.26
N ALA A 182 11.93 -22.36 -5.11
CA ALA A 182 13.28 -22.72 -4.74
C ALA A 182 13.82 -21.64 -3.80
N ALA A 183 14.46 -22.01 -2.70
CA ALA A 183 14.88 -21.06 -1.69
C ALA A 183 15.89 -20.04 -2.26
N PHE A 184 15.43 -18.82 -2.55
CA PHE A 184 16.22 -17.61 -2.91
C PHE A 184 17.33 -17.84 -3.94
N ALA A 185 17.12 -18.77 -4.85
CA ALA A 185 18.08 -19.20 -5.84
C ALA A 185 17.33 -19.57 -7.10
N CYS A 186 18.01 -19.46 -8.23
CA CYS A 186 17.47 -19.81 -9.53
C CYS A 186 17.97 -21.20 -9.92
N PRO A 187 17.28 -22.28 -9.50
CA PRO A 187 17.76 -23.62 -9.81
C PRO A 187 17.53 -23.98 -11.28
N THR A 188 16.45 -23.47 -11.88
CA THR A 188 16.01 -23.73 -13.25
C THR A 188 15.18 -22.56 -13.77
N THR A 189 14.86 -22.56 -15.07
CA THR A 189 13.95 -21.59 -15.70
C THR A 189 12.46 -21.86 -15.45
N THR A 190 12.14 -22.94 -14.73
CA THR A 190 10.80 -23.52 -14.64
C THR A 190 10.19 -23.50 -13.24
N THR A 191 10.96 -23.22 -12.19
CA THR A 191 10.46 -23.06 -10.83
C THR A 191 10.56 -21.59 -10.37
N PRO A 192 9.61 -21.09 -9.57
CA PRO A 192 9.76 -19.79 -8.92
C PRO A 192 11.03 -19.79 -8.08
N ALA A 193 11.86 -18.76 -8.22
CA ALA A 193 13.14 -18.65 -7.52
C ALA A 193 13.02 -17.95 -6.16
N TRP A 194 11.88 -17.30 -5.91
CA TRP A 194 11.59 -16.61 -4.65
C TRP A 194 10.24 -17.04 -4.10
N PRO A 195 10.09 -17.11 -2.76
CA PRO A 195 8.78 -17.14 -2.13
C PRO A 195 7.87 -16.04 -2.68
N TRP A 196 6.61 -16.38 -2.94
CA TRP A 196 5.58 -15.38 -3.18
C TRP A 196 5.41 -14.49 -1.94
N LEU A 197 4.84 -13.30 -2.13
CA LEU A 197 4.53 -12.43 -1.01
C LEU A 197 3.43 -13.07 -0.16
N LYS A 198 3.38 -12.70 1.12
CA LYS A 198 2.31 -13.12 2.02
C LYS A 198 1.50 -11.95 2.51
N VAL A 199 0.21 -12.18 2.67
CA VAL A 199 -0.71 -11.27 3.37
C VAL A 199 -1.36 -12.03 4.52
N CYS A 200 -1.34 -11.43 5.70
CA CYS A 200 -1.91 -11.96 6.92
C CYS A 200 -2.98 -11.03 7.48
N ASP A 201 -3.92 -11.61 8.22
CA ASP A 201 -4.90 -10.83 8.99
C ASP A 201 -4.29 -10.25 10.28
N ASN A 202 -5.10 -9.51 11.02
CA ASN A 202 -4.74 -8.92 12.31
C ASN A 202 -4.48 -9.94 13.44
N THR A 203 -4.78 -11.23 13.23
CA THR A 203 -4.44 -12.32 14.16
C THR A 203 -3.09 -12.94 13.83
N GLY A 204 -2.51 -12.57 12.69
CA GLY A 204 -1.26 -13.12 12.17
C GLY A 204 -1.42 -14.37 11.35
N ARG A 205 -2.65 -14.79 11.05
CA ARG A 205 -2.93 -15.94 10.20
C ARG A 205 -2.76 -15.53 8.74
N ILE A 206 -2.12 -16.40 7.95
CA ILE A 206 -1.97 -16.20 6.52
C ILE A 206 -3.35 -16.26 5.85
N ILE A 207 -3.69 -15.19 5.12
CA ILE A 207 -4.83 -15.12 4.21
C ILE A 207 -4.40 -15.65 2.84
N SER A 208 -3.22 -15.24 2.37
CA SER A 208 -2.62 -15.73 1.12
C SER A 208 -1.11 -15.73 1.21
N ASP A 209 -0.49 -16.80 0.72
CA ASP A 209 0.95 -16.96 0.54
C ASP A 209 1.33 -17.07 -0.95
N ARG A 210 0.41 -16.67 -1.83
CA ARG A 210 0.57 -16.67 -3.30
C ARG A 210 0.38 -15.26 -3.86
N VAL A 211 0.85 -14.25 -3.13
CA VAL A 211 0.62 -12.85 -3.49
C VAL A 211 1.67 -12.39 -4.49
N ALA A 212 1.19 -11.86 -5.62
CA ALA A 212 1.97 -11.28 -6.70
C ALA A 212 2.26 -9.80 -6.44
N ILE A 213 1.26 -9.07 -5.94
CA ILE A 213 1.27 -7.62 -5.75
C ILE A 213 0.64 -7.27 -4.42
N VAL A 214 1.22 -6.30 -3.73
CA VAL A 214 0.58 -5.61 -2.62
C VAL A 214 0.60 -4.11 -2.89
N LEU A 215 -0.54 -3.45 -2.74
CA LEU A 215 -0.66 -1.99 -2.74
C LEU A 215 -1.11 -1.54 -1.36
N ILE A 216 -0.39 -0.57 -0.80
CA ILE A 216 -0.64 -0.04 0.54
C ILE A 216 -0.75 1.47 0.45
N LEU A 217 -1.91 2.02 0.80
CA LEU A 217 -2.05 3.45 0.97
C LEU A 217 -1.89 3.78 2.45
N ALA A 218 -0.89 4.59 2.75
CA ALA A 218 -0.61 5.03 4.11
C ALA A 218 -1.79 5.86 4.65
N GLY A 219 -2.20 5.61 5.89
CA GLY A 219 -3.25 6.41 6.52
C GLY A 219 -2.75 7.79 6.98
N ALA A 220 -3.34 8.34 8.04
CA ALA A 220 -2.77 9.55 8.67
C ALA A 220 -1.51 9.16 9.48
N ALA A 221 -0.54 10.06 9.57
CA ALA A 221 0.65 9.79 10.39
C ALA A 221 0.25 9.50 11.85
N ILE A 222 0.63 8.32 12.34
CA ILE A 222 0.35 7.86 13.71
C ILE A 222 1.63 7.32 14.36
N GLN A 223 1.61 7.20 15.69
CA GLN A 223 2.62 6.44 16.42
C GLN A 223 2.23 4.97 16.39
N THR A 224 3.07 4.14 15.79
CA THR A 224 2.84 2.70 15.70
C THR A 224 3.90 1.94 16.48
N THR A 225 3.81 0.61 16.46
CA THR A 225 4.71 -0.24 17.26
C THR A 225 6.17 -0.01 16.88
N GLY A 226 6.95 0.53 17.81
CA GLY A 226 8.39 0.74 17.63
C GLY A 226 8.76 1.86 16.65
N ARG A 227 7.83 2.72 16.20
CA ARG A 227 8.14 3.84 15.30
C ARG A 227 7.22 5.05 15.46
N THR A 228 7.78 6.21 15.12
CA THR A 228 7.01 7.44 14.88
C THR A 228 7.11 7.76 13.40
N GLN A 229 5.98 7.86 12.72
CA GLN A 229 5.93 8.26 11.31
C GLN A 229 6.19 9.76 11.22
N LEU A 230 7.39 10.14 10.79
CA LEU A 230 7.80 11.54 10.79
C LEU A 230 7.26 12.31 9.57
N ARG A 231 7.09 11.65 8.41
CA ARG A 231 6.68 12.28 7.12
C ARG A 231 7.30 13.67 6.92
N THR A 232 8.60 13.80 7.19
CA THR A 232 9.31 15.07 7.04
C THR A 232 10.32 14.99 5.91
N ASN A 233 10.50 16.11 5.20
CA ASN A 233 11.55 16.29 4.21
C ASN A 233 12.93 16.58 4.85
N ALA A 234 13.07 16.40 6.16
CA ALA A 234 14.33 16.69 6.83
C ALA A 234 15.29 15.54 6.55
N ALA A 235 16.37 15.82 5.82
CA ALA A 235 17.47 14.88 5.73
C ALA A 235 18.01 14.66 7.15
N THR A 236 17.74 13.50 7.73
CA THR A 236 18.26 13.11 9.06
C THR A 236 19.40 12.12 8.86
N GLY A 237 20.20 11.87 9.90
CA GLY A 237 21.27 10.84 9.80
C GLY A 237 20.74 9.45 9.40
N ALA A 238 19.46 9.15 9.68
CA ALA A 238 18.78 7.94 9.23
C ALA A 238 18.15 8.07 7.83
N ASN A 239 17.92 9.31 7.36
CA ASN A 239 17.37 9.67 6.05
C ASN A 239 18.23 10.69 5.30
N PRO A 240 19.40 10.30 4.75
CA PRO A 240 20.29 11.22 4.06
C PRO A 240 19.68 11.83 2.79
N SER A 241 18.65 11.20 2.23
CA SER A 241 17.98 11.61 1.00
C SER A 241 16.93 12.70 1.20
N GLY A 242 16.39 12.88 2.42
CA GLY A 242 15.30 13.81 2.69
C GLY A 242 13.94 13.38 2.12
N TYR A 243 13.83 12.16 1.60
CA TYR A 243 12.59 11.53 1.13
C TYR A 243 12.22 10.40 2.08
N GLY A 244 10.96 10.30 2.49
CA GLY A 244 10.57 9.30 3.48
C GLY A 244 10.69 7.86 2.97
N TYR A 245 11.07 6.96 3.88
CA TYR A 245 11.17 5.51 3.66
C TYR A 245 9.86 4.80 3.98
N PRO A 246 9.69 3.51 3.64
CA PRO A 246 8.50 2.76 4.04
C PRO A 246 8.13 2.96 5.52
N GLY A 247 9.12 2.98 6.43
CA GLY A 247 8.89 3.16 7.87
C GLY A 247 8.38 4.55 8.29
N ASP A 248 8.55 5.58 7.45
CA ASP A 248 8.03 6.92 7.70
C ASP A 248 6.54 7.06 7.35
N PHE A 249 5.97 6.05 6.67
CA PHE A 249 4.61 6.09 6.14
C PHE A 249 3.74 4.89 6.53
N LEU A 250 4.33 3.69 6.56
CA LEU A 250 3.61 2.44 6.75
C LEU A 250 3.63 2.00 8.21
N ASP A 251 2.56 1.34 8.60
CA ASP A 251 2.30 0.97 9.97
C ASP A 251 2.98 -0.34 10.38
N ALA A 252 3.14 -0.49 11.69
CA ALA A 252 3.53 -1.74 12.34
C ALA A 252 2.64 -1.98 13.56
N VAL A 253 2.15 -3.21 13.68
CA VAL A 253 1.28 -3.61 14.80
C VAL A 253 2.04 -4.50 15.77
N PRO A 254 1.63 -4.54 17.05
CA PRO A 254 2.19 -5.49 17.99
C PRO A 254 1.89 -6.91 17.51
N THR A 255 2.78 -7.86 17.83
CA THR A 255 2.51 -9.28 17.60
C THR A 255 1.19 -9.67 18.29
N PRO A 256 0.20 -10.23 17.57
CA PRO A 256 -1.09 -10.57 18.14
C PRO A 256 -1.00 -11.62 19.24
N ALA A 257 -1.90 -11.54 20.23
CA ALA A 257 -2.01 -12.57 21.25
C ALA A 257 -2.35 -13.92 20.61
N GLY A 258 -1.68 -15.00 21.03
CA GLY A 258 -1.90 -16.34 20.49
C GLY A 258 -1.22 -16.62 19.13
N TRP A 259 -0.60 -15.61 18.50
CA TRP A 259 0.17 -15.79 17.26
C TRP A 259 1.21 -16.92 17.35
N ALA A 260 1.92 -17.00 18.48
CA ALA A 260 2.96 -17.99 18.72
C ALA A 260 2.42 -19.44 18.74
N ALA A 261 1.11 -19.62 18.95
CA ALA A 261 0.44 -20.92 18.94
C ALA A 261 0.02 -21.37 17.53
N LEU A 262 -0.04 -20.47 16.55
CA LEU A 262 -0.30 -20.84 15.15
C LEU A 262 0.87 -21.65 14.59
N PRO A 263 0.64 -22.69 13.77
CA PRO A 263 1.70 -23.37 13.04
C PRO A 263 2.51 -22.40 12.18
N VAL A 264 3.84 -22.61 12.08
CA VAL A 264 4.73 -21.72 11.31
C VAL A 264 4.28 -21.58 9.85
N ALA A 265 3.74 -22.66 9.26
CA ALA A 265 3.22 -22.65 7.90
C ALA A 265 1.91 -21.85 7.71
N GLN A 266 1.27 -21.42 8.80
CA GLN A 266 -0.03 -20.74 8.77
C GLN A 266 0.04 -19.30 9.30
N ARG A 267 1.24 -18.79 9.59
CA ARG A 267 1.41 -17.46 10.20
C ARG A 267 2.46 -16.61 9.51
N CYS A 268 2.25 -15.30 9.52
CA CYS A 268 3.32 -14.34 9.25
C CYS A 268 4.32 -14.35 10.41
N THR A 269 5.56 -14.04 10.14
CA THR A 269 6.64 -13.85 11.11
C THR A 269 6.87 -12.39 11.47
N THR A 270 6.45 -11.48 10.58
CA THR A 270 6.68 -10.05 10.71
C THR A 270 5.36 -9.29 10.73
N PHE A 271 5.20 -8.36 11.68
CA PHE A 271 3.97 -7.57 11.87
C PHE A 271 4.18 -6.10 11.52
N ASP A 272 4.74 -5.87 10.35
CA ASP A 272 5.26 -4.56 9.96
C ASP A 272 5.27 -4.43 8.44
N ASN A 273 4.41 -3.55 7.92
CA ASN A 273 4.28 -3.31 6.48
C ASN A 273 5.52 -2.63 5.86
N ALA A 274 6.40 -2.05 6.68
CA ALA A 274 7.65 -1.44 6.26
C ALA A 274 8.88 -2.34 6.40
N ALA A 275 8.77 -3.51 7.03
CA ALA A 275 9.93 -4.33 7.42
C ALA A 275 10.70 -4.97 6.25
N LEU A 276 10.19 -4.83 5.02
CA LEU A 276 10.77 -5.50 3.84
C LEU A 276 10.91 -7.01 4.06
N SER A 277 9.95 -7.64 4.75
CA SER A 277 9.94 -9.08 5.01
C SER A 277 9.33 -9.88 3.85
N GLY A 278 8.58 -9.21 2.96
CA GLY A 278 7.70 -9.85 1.99
C GLY A 278 6.38 -10.34 2.61
N GLU A 279 6.12 -9.98 3.86
CA GLU A 279 4.91 -10.31 4.61
C GLU A 279 4.22 -9.00 5.00
N PHE A 280 2.92 -8.92 4.72
CA PHE A 280 2.11 -7.72 4.90
C PHE A 280 0.86 -8.03 5.71
N ILE A 281 0.33 -7.02 6.39
CA ILE A 281 -0.85 -7.15 7.25
C ILE A 281 -1.99 -6.35 6.66
N ILE A 282 -3.16 -6.99 6.63
CA ILE A 282 -4.43 -6.31 6.44
C ILE A 282 -5.23 -6.36 7.75
N ALA A 283 -5.70 -5.20 8.20
CA ALA A 283 -6.49 -5.06 9.40
C ALA A 283 -7.44 -3.85 9.26
N ASP A 284 -8.51 -3.85 10.06
CA ASP A 284 -9.37 -2.68 10.17
C ASP A 284 -8.61 -1.49 10.77
N ALA A 285 -8.98 -0.29 10.32
CA ALA A 285 -8.41 0.93 10.85
C ALA A 285 -8.70 1.07 12.36
N SER A 286 -7.67 1.49 13.10
CA SER A 286 -7.63 1.64 14.55
C SER A 286 -6.73 2.81 14.94
N SER A 287 -6.55 3.06 16.24
CA SER A 287 -5.64 4.10 16.73
C SER A 287 -4.16 3.78 16.52
N VAL A 288 -3.81 2.54 16.20
CA VAL A 288 -2.41 2.06 16.07
C VAL A 288 -2.10 1.48 14.68
N PHE A 289 -3.10 1.45 13.79
CA PHE A 289 -2.98 0.93 12.43
C PHE A 289 -4.08 1.55 11.58
N ASN A 290 -3.74 2.22 10.49
CA ASN A 290 -4.66 2.85 9.55
C ASN A 290 -4.23 2.73 8.08
N ASP A 291 -3.19 1.94 7.78
CA ASP A 291 -2.87 1.50 6.42
C ASP A 291 -4.08 0.83 5.74
N GLN A 292 -4.33 1.20 4.49
CA GLN A 292 -5.27 0.49 3.61
C GLN A 292 -4.49 -0.39 2.66
N LEU A 293 -4.86 -1.66 2.56
CA LEU A 293 -4.15 -2.64 1.75
C LEU A 293 -5.10 -3.34 0.78
N VAL A 294 -4.69 -3.43 -0.49
CA VAL A 294 -5.24 -4.38 -1.45
C VAL A 294 -4.11 -5.22 -2.02
N TYR A 295 -4.42 -6.46 -2.41
CA TYR A 295 -3.44 -7.34 -3.01
C TYR A 295 -3.99 -8.04 -4.24
N VAL A 296 -3.07 -8.60 -5.03
CA VAL A 296 -3.37 -9.45 -6.18
C VAL A 296 -2.58 -10.74 -6.03
N THR A 297 -3.24 -11.89 -6.12
CA THR A 297 -2.57 -13.19 -6.12
C THR A 297 -1.99 -13.49 -7.50
N VAL A 298 -0.98 -14.37 -7.56
CA VAL A 298 -0.48 -14.89 -8.83
C VAL A 298 -1.60 -15.58 -9.61
N ASP A 299 -2.56 -16.21 -8.92
CA ASP A 299 -3.68 -16.89 -9.55
C ASP A 299 -4.65 -15.90 -10.23
N GLU A 300 -4.90 -14.73 -9.63
CA GLU A 300 -5.66 -13.64 -10.26
C GLU A 300 -4.94 -13.11 -11.51
N VAL A 301 -3.61 -12.91 -11.44
CA VAL A 301 -2.80 -12.49 -12.60
C VAL A 301 -2.88 -13.53 -13.72
N MET A 302 -2.76 -14.81 -13.37
CA MET A 302 -2.85 -15.91 -14.34
C MET A 302 -4.21 -16.01 -14.99
N ALA A 303 -5.29 -15.84 -14.24
CA ALA A 303 -6.64 -15.87 -14.79
C ALA A 303 -6.86 -14.77 -15.86
N GLU A 304 -6.39 -13.55 -15.62
CA GLU A 304 -6.48 -12.47 -16.61
C GLU A 304 -5.52 -12.68 -17.80
N ALA A 305 -4.34 -13.23 -17.57
CA ALA A 305 -3.40 -13.59 -18.63
C ALA A 305 -3.98 -14.67 -19.56
N GLU A 306 -4.58 -15.73 -19.01
CA GLU A 306 -5.23 -16.80 -19.76
C GLU A 306 -6.39 -16.26 -20.61
N LYS A 307 -7.22 -15.41 -20.02
CA LYS A 307 -8.31 -14.73 -20.72
C LYS A 307 -7.80 -13.90 -21.89
N ARG A 308 -6.70 -13.13 -21.71
CA ARG A 308 -6.08 -12.38 -22.79
C ARG A 308 -5.56 -13.30 -23.90
N VAL A 309 -4.84 -14.37 -23.55
CA VAL A 309 -4.33 -15.35 -24.52
C VAL A 309 -5.46 -15.98 -25.32
N ALA A 310 -6.57 -16.37 -24.67
CA ALA A 310 -7.73 -16.94 -25.35
C ALA A 310 -8.36 -15.97 -26.37
N LEU A 311 -8.43 -14.67 -26.03
CA LEU A 311 -8.91 -13.64 -26.95
C LEU A 311 -7.97 -13.49 -28.16
N GLU A 312 -6.66 -13.44 -27.96
CA GLU A 312 -5.68 -13.33 -29.05
C GLU A 312 -5.73 -14.53 -30.01
N VAL A 313 -5.85 -15.74 -29.45
CA VAL A 313 -6.01 -16.97 -30.25
C VAL A 313 -7.32 -16.91 -31.05
N SER A 314 -8.42 -16.46 -30.43
CA SER A 314 -9.71 -16.33 -31.12
C SER A 314 -9.64 -15.36 -32.29
N GLU A 315 -9.05 -14.17 -32.10
CA GLU A 315 -8.90 -13.17 -33.15
C GLU A 315 -7.95 -13.63 -34.27
N SER A 316 -6.87 -14.34 -33.92
CA SER A 316 -5.96 -14.95 -34.88
C SER A 316 -6.67 -16.00 -35.75
N LEU A 317 -7.49 -16.86 -35.16
CA LEU A 317 -8.27 -17.88 -35.88
C LEU A 317 -9.33 -17.25 -36.79
N LYS A 318 -10.01 -16.18 -36.35
CA LYS A 318 -10.96 -15.44 -37.19
C LYS A 318 -10.26 -14.83 -38.40
N THR A 319 -9.09 -14.21 -38.18
CA THR A 319 -8.28 -13.61 -39.24
C THR A 319 -7.80 -14.66 -40.25
N PHE A 320 -7.30 -15.81 -39.75
CA PHE A 320 -6.89 -16.92 -40.60
C PHE A 320 -8.06 -17.45 -41.45
N ARG A 321 -9.23 -17.65 -40.84
CA ARG A 321 -10.44 -18.08 -41.55
C ARG A 321 -10.84 -17.09 -42.64
N ALA A 322 -10.82 -15.78 -42.37
CA ALA A 322 -11.19 -14.76 -43.34
C ALA A 322 -10.20 -14.65 -44.52
N GLY A 323 -8.94 -15.00 -44.33
CA GLY A 323 -7.92 -14.96 -45.38
C GLY A 323 -7.84 -16.21 -46.26
N TYR A 324 -8.28 -17.37 -45.75
CA TYR A 324 -8.10 -18.68 -46.41
C TYR A 324 -9.38 -19.50 -46.61
N GLY A 325 -10.53 -19.05 -46.11
CA GLY A 325 -11.83 -19.73 -46.25
C GLY A 325 -12.79 -18.94 -47.12
#